data_AF-A0A670JS04-F1
#
_entry.id   AF-A0A670JS04-F1
#
_cell.length_a   1.000
_cell.length_b   1.000
_cell.length_c   1.000
_cell.angle_alpha   90.00
_cell.angle_beta   90.00
_cell.angle_gamma   90.00
#
_symmetry.space_group_name_H-M   'P 1'
#
loop_
_entity.id
_entity.type
_entity.pdbx_description
1 polymer ?
#
loop_
_entity_poly.entity_id
_entity_poly.type
_entity_poly.pdbx_seq_one_letter_code
_entity_poly.pdbx_strand_id
1 'polypeptide(L)'
;MGCSRGGLLRAHVGGLLGARAPPRAPLLLTMLLLFSYFFYCLTGSCESLRPGGAGLIRQAQPHDEGNPPHKLLLLLPGLAGDAAAAAGEDEESAAGGARLEEEDNDGGDGRIGSPSAGGGLPVANGFGSKKFPQAIIVGVKKGGTRALLEFLRIHPDVRAVGAEPHFFDRCYEKGLLWYRNLMPRTLEGQITMEKTPSYFVTKEAPRRIYNMSRDTKLIVVVRNPVTRAISDYTQTLSKNPTIPSFQALAFKNVSTGLIDTTWSAVRIGIYAKHLDSWLRYFPLSKFLFVSGERLVSDPAGEMARVQDFLGIKRVVTDKHFYFNETKGFPCLKKPEGSSRPRCLGKSKGRPHPKIDPQVIRRLQEFYRPFNMKFYQMTGQDFGWD
;
A
#
# COMPACT_ATOMS: atom_id res chain seq x y z
N MET A 1 -16.01 -0.65 7.28
CA MET A 1 -15.22 -0.43 8.51
C MET A 1 -14.22 0.69 8.23
N GLY A 2 -14.62 1.95 8.42
CA GLY A 2 -13.74 3.09 8.19
C GLY A 2 -12.78 3.30 9.36
N CYS A 3 -11.60 3.83 9.08
CA CYS A 3 -10.73 4.44 10.09
C CYS A 3 -11.34 5.77 10.55
N SER A 4 -12.51 5.73 11.19
CA SER A 4 -13.07 6.92 11.80
C SER A 4 -12.24 7.23 13.05
N ARG A 5 -11.70 8.45 13.11
CA ARG A 5 -11.19 9.03 14.37
C ARG A 5 -12.39 9.06 15.31
N GLY A 6 -12.30 8.36 16.45
CA GLY A 6 -13.32 8.44 17.49
C GLY A 6 -13.50 9.90 17.89
N GLY A 7 -14.64 10.49 17.52
CA GLY A 7 -15.06 11.78 18.05
C GLY A 7 -15.39 11.59 19.52
N LEU A 8 -14.78 12.39 20.39
CA LEU A 8 -15.22 12.55 21.77
C LEU A 8 -16.71 12.94 21.75
N LEU A 9 -17.60 12.04 22.16
CA LEU A 9 -18.93 12.43 22.58
C LEU A 9 -18.79 13.26 23.86
N ARG A 10 -19.10 14.55 23.75
CA ARG A 10 -19.30 15.45 24.89
C ARG A 10 -20.65 15.08 25.51
N ALA A 11 -20.63 14.25 26.55
CA ALA A 11 -21.80 14.02 27.39
C ALA A 11 -21.94 15.18 28.37
N HIS A 12 -23.05 15.91 28.28
CA HIS A 12 -23.52 16.81 29.34
C HIS A 12 -24.07 15.97 30.49
N VAL A 13 -23.45 16.05 31.67
CA VAL A 13 -24.09 15.72 32.95
C VAL A 13 -23.66 16.77 33.97
N GLY A 14 -24.65 17.37 34.63
CA GLY A 14 -24.51 18.41 35.64
C GLY A 14 -23.78 17.92 36.90
N GLY A 15 -23.22 18.90 37.62
CA GLY A 15 -22.41 18.65 38.81
C GLY A 15 -23.21 18.37 40.08
N LEU A 16 -22.53 17.73 41.03
CA LEU A 16 -22.70 17.91 42.48
C LEU A 16 -21.48 17.34 43.23
N LEU A 17 -20.81 18.26 43.92
CA LEU A 17 -19.96 18.20 45.13
C LEU A 17 -19.38 16.85 45.64
N GLY A 18 -18.06 16.87 45.92
CA GLY A 18 -17.40 15.91 46.82
C GLY A 18 -15.86 15.96 46.76
N ALA A 19 -15.23 16.81 47.58
CA ALA A 19 -13.77 16.93 47.69
C ALA A 19 -13.13 15.75 48.43
N ARG A 20 -12.06 15.17 47.87
CA ARG A 20 -11.04 14.37 48.59
C ARG A 20 -9.70 14.43 47.85
N ALA A 21 -8.65 14.89 48.52
CA ALA A 21 -7.29 15.01 48.00
C ALA A 21 -6.57 13.64 47.93
N PRO A 22 -5.66 13.40 46.96
CA PRO A 22 -4.87 12.17 46.89
C PRO A 22 -3.61 12.22 47.78
N PRO A 23 -3.07 11.06 48.23
CA PRO A 23 -1.96 11.01 49.16
C PRO A 23 -0.62 11.32 48.48
N ARG A 24 0.20 12.18 49.11
CA ARG A 24 1.54 12.62 48.64
C ARG A 24 2.66 11.60 48.81
N ALA A 25 2.34 10.34 49.13
CA ALA A 25 3.32 9.29 49.40
C ALA A 25 4.11 8.75 48.17
N PRO A 26 3.55 8.62 46.94
CA PRO A 26 4.27 7.96 45.84
C PRO A 26 5.32 8.85 45.16
N LEU A 27 5.25 10.18 45.34
CA LEU A 27 6.21 11.13 44.76
C LEU A 27 7.52 11.21 45.53
N LEU A 28 7.48 10.99 46.85
CA LEU A 28 8.68 11.00 47.69
C LEU A 28 9.53 9.74 47.45
N LEU A 29 8.89 8.59 47.21
CA LEU A 29 9.59 7.34 46.93
C LEU A 29 10.28 7.35 45.56
N THR A 30 9.63 7.90 44.53
CA THR A 30 10.22 8.00 43.19
C THR A 30 11.38 8.98 43.15
N MET A 31 11.30 10.09 43.90
CA MET A 31 12.41 11.04 44.03
C MET A 31 13.61 10.44 44.77
N LEU A 32 13.39 9.64 45.83
CA LEU A 32 14.47 8.95 46.54
C LEU A 32 15.16 7.89 45.68
N LEU A 33 14.42 7.15 44.85
CA LEU A 33 14.98 6.15 43.93
C LEU A 33 15.79 6.77 42.79
N LEU A 34 15.36 7.91 42.26
CA LEU A 34 16.11 8.63 41.24
C LEU A 34 17.37 9.27 41.82
N PHE A 35 17.30 9.78 43.05
CA PHE A 35 18.46 10.37 43.74
C PHE A 35 19.50 9.30 44.10
N SER A 36 19.08 8.14 44.61
CA SER A 36 20.02 7.03 44.88
C SER A 36 20.66 6.47 43.62
N TYR A 37 19.90 6.35 42.52
CA TYR A 37 20.45 5.93 41.23
C TYR A 37 21.45 6.94 40.65
N PHE A 38 21.19 8.24 40.82
CA PHE A 38 22.12 9.29 40.39
C PHE A 38 23.46 9.22 41.15
N PHE A 39 23.44 9.01 42.47
CA PHE A 39 24.67 8.83 43.26
C PHE A 39 25.38 7.49 42.98
N TYR A 40 24.64 6.42 42.70
CA TYR A 40 25.20 5.16 42.24
C TYR A 40 25.95 5.31 40.90
N CYS A 41 25.42 6.11 39.96
CA CYS A 41 26.10 6.42 38.71
C CYS A 41 27.33 7.33 38.91
N LEU A 42 27.28 8.28 39.84
CA LEU A 42 28.41 9.17 40.15
C LEU A 42 29.57 8.48 40.85
N THR A 43 29.32 7.33 41.51
CA THR A 43 30.36 6.51 42.16
C THR A 43 30.98 5.47 41.20
N GLY A 44 30.71 5.57 39.89
CA GLY A 44 31.48 4.88 38.86
C GLY A 44 31.24 3.38 38.71
N SER A 45 30.20 2.81 39.33
CA SER A 45 29.94 1.36 39.33
C SER A 45 28.98 0.86 38.24
N CYS A 46 28.78 1.62 37.16
CA CYS A 46 27.84 1.26 36.11
C CYS A 46 28.52 0.38 35.04
N GLU A 47 28.56 -0.95 35.27
CA GLU A 47 29.10 -1.91 34.31
C GLU A 47 27.97 -2.59 33.52
N SER A 48 28.06 -2.49 32.19
CA SER A 48 27.07 -3.00 31.24
C SER A 48 27.20 -4.52 31.08
N LEU A 49 26.13 -5.28 31.32
CA LEU A 49 26.10 -6.72 31.07
C LEU A 49 26.34 -7.04 29.58
N ARG A 50 27.47 -7.69 29.28
CA ARG A 50 27.63 -8.58 28.10
C ARG A 50 27.92 -10.00 28.59
N PRO A 51 27.27 -11.04 28.04
CA PRO A 51 27.50 -12.40 28.47
C PRO A 51 28.68 -13.05 27.72
N GLY A 52 29.71 -13.43 28.51
CA GLY A 52 30.28 -14.78 28.55
C GLY A 52 31.32 -15.20 27.49
N GLY A 53 32.53 -15.53 27.96
CA GLY A 53 33.39 -16.56 27.34
C GLY A 53 34.90 -16.34 27.44
N ALA A 54 35.51 -16.95 28.45
CA ALA A 54 36.96 -17.13 28.71
C ALA A 54 37.83 -17.39 27.46
N GLY A 55 39.11 -17.04 27.35
CA GLY A 55 40.15 -16.76 28.33
C GLY A 55 41.40 -17.57 27.97
N LEU A 56 42.54 -16.92 27.68
CA LEU A 56 43.88 -17.28 28.18
C LEU A 56 44.94 -16.30 27.67
N ILE A 57 45.82 -15.88 28.59
CA ILE A 57 46.96 -15.00 28.41
C ILE A 57 48.21 -15.81 28.01
N ARG A 58 49.01 -15.29 27.07
CA ARG A 58 50.48 -15.36 27.18
C ARG A 58 51.15 -14.23 26.37
N GLN A 59 51.99 -13.45 27.06
CA GLN A 59 52.86 -12.40 26.52
C GLN A 59 54.12 -13.01 25.84
N ALA A 60 54.65 -12.29 24.84
CA ALA A 60 56.03 -11.77 24.76
C ALA A 60 56.74 -11.90 23.39
N GLN A 61 56.84 -10.75 22.70
CA GLN A 61 58.05 -10.16 22.05
C GLN A 61 58.68 -10.75 20.74
N PRO A 62 59.55 -9.99 20.01
CA PRO A 62 59.32 -9.58 18.60
C PRO A 62 60.45 -9.96 17.59
N HIS A 63 60.18 -9.84 16.28
CA HIS A 63 61.15 -9.71 15.16
C HIS A 63 60.35 -9.16 13.97
N ASP A 64 60.52 -7.91 13.50
CA ASP A 64 61.59 -7.26 12.72
C ASP A 64 61.57 -7.53 11.20
N GLU A 65 61.76 -6.42 10.47
CA GLU A 65 62.08 -6.18 9.06
C GLU A 65 61.02 -6.28 7.92
N GLY A 66 60.94 -5.20 7.14
CA GLY A 66 60.76 -5.26 5.68
C GLY A 66 59.61 -4.44 5.08
N ASN A 67 59.81 -3.13 4.88
CA ASN A 67 59.00 -2.25 4.01
C ASN A 67 59.92 -1.67 2.90
N PRO A 68 59.43 -0.89 1.92
CA PRO A 68 58.79 -1.17 0.61
C PRO A 68 59.71 -0.60 -0.52
N PRO A 69 59.30 0.18 -1.57
CA PRO A 69 58.03 0.39 -2.30
C PRO A 69 58.16 0.45 -3.84
N HIS A 70 57.03 0.58 -4.54
CA HIS A 70 56.99 1.45 -5.72
C HIS A 70 55.85 2.49 -5.60
N LYS A 71 56.28 3.75 -5.46
CA LYS A 71 55.55 4.98 -5.75
C LYS A 71 55.38 5.11 -7.27
N LEU A 72 54.26 5.69 -7.71
CA LEU A 72 54.35 6.84 -8.62
C LEU A 72 53.16 7.79 -8.41
N LEU A 73 53.52 9.02 -8.05
CA LEU A 73 52.69 10.20 -7.89
C LEU A 73 52.93 11.10 -9.11
N LEU A 74 51.97 12.00 -9.36
CA LEU A 74 52.03 13.33 -10.01
C LEU A 74 51.01 13.42 -11.16
N LEU A 75 50.24 14.48 -11.38
CA LEU A 75 50.32 15.88 -10.94
C LEU A 75 48.92 16.52 -11.19
N LEU A 76 48.40 17.33 -10.25
CA LEU A 76 47.32 18.31 -10.48
C LEU A 76 47.93 19.67 -10.88
N PRO A 77 47.19 20.52 -11.61
CA PRO A 77 46.52 21.67 -10.97
C PRO A 77 45.09 21.86 -11.54
N GLY A 78 44.05 22.32 -10.84
CA GLY A 78 43.96 23.40 -9.86
C GLY A 78 43.28 24.61 -10.53
N LEU A 79 42.02 24.91 -10.16
CA LEU A 79 41.28 26.20 -10.25
C LEU A 79 39.86 25.93 -9.69
N ALA A 80 39.56 26.22 -8.42
CA ALA A 80 39.12 27.51 -7.86
C ALA A 80 37.68 27.89 -8.25
N GLY A 81 36.79 28.03 -7.24
CA GLY A 81 35.45 28.58 -7.43
C GLY A 81 34.40 28.19 -6.37
N ASP A 82 34.60 28.68 -5.16
CA ASP A 82 33.65 29.11 -4.12
C ASP A 82 32.41 28.31 -3.68
N ALA A 83 32.35 28.24 -2.34
CA ALA A 83 31.28 27.83 -1.45
C ALA A 83 30.00 28.68 -1.57
N ALA A 84 28.86 28.05 -1.28
CA ALA A 84 27.90 28.61 -0.33
C ALA A 84 26.91 27.52 0.15
N ALA A 85 26.82 27.42 1.47
CA ALA A 85 25.82 26.64 2.18
C ALA A 85 24.46 27.34 2.19
N ALA A 86 23.38 26.56 2.12
CA ALA A 86 22.06 26.90 2.66
C ALA A 86 21.43 25.56 3.08
N ALA A 87 21.28 25.29 4.38
CA ALA A 87 20.08 25.62 5.16
C ALA A 87 18.83 25.18 4.37
N GLY A 88 18.19 24.06 4.68
CA GLY A 88 17.60 23.79 5.98
C GLY A 88 16.29 24.57 6.08
N GLU A 89 15.30 24.21 5.26
CA GLU A 89 13.95 24.77 5.33
C GLU A 89 12.93 23.64 5.42
N ASP A 90 12.03 23.84 6.38
CA ASP A 90 11.04 22.91 6.88
C ASP A 90 9.99 22.53 5.81
N GLU A 91 9.76 21.23 5.63
CA GLU A 91 8.66 20.71 4.83
C GLU A 91 7.34 20.87 5.61
N GLU A 92 6.65 21.99 5.36
CA GLU A 92 5.30 22.23 5.83
C GLU A 92 4.33 21.22 5.20
N SER A 93 3.72 20.41 6.06
CA SER A 93 2.75 19.41 5.67
C SER A 93 1.51 20.06 5.05
N ALA A 94 1.39 19.99 3.73
CA ALA A 94 0.14 20.27 3.05
C ALA A 94 -0.85 19.11 3.31
N ALA A 95 -1.47 19.15 4.49
CA ALA A 95 -2.63 18.36 4.86
C ALA A 95 -3.86 18.82 4.05
N GLY A 96 -3.91 18.42 2.78
CA GLY A 96 -5.13 18.51 1.98
C GLY A 96 -6.15 17.49 2.48
N GLY A 97 -7.11 17.96 3.29
CA GLY A 97 -8.14 17.15 3.92
C GLY A 97 -8.94 16.29 2.94
N ALA A 98 -8.61 15.01 2.87
CA ALA A 98 -9.46 14.00 2.24
C ALA A 98 -10.57 13.61 3.22
N ARG A 99 -11.74 14.23 3.05
CA ARG A 99 -12.93 13.99 3.87
C ARG A 99 -13.72 12.80 3.32
N LEU A 100 -13.90 11.82 4.22
CA LEU A 100 -14.93 10.76 4.30
C LEU A 100 -15.11 9.81 3.10
N GLU A 101 -14.73 8.56 3.34
CA GLU A 101 -15.11 7.38 2.56
C GLU A 101 -16.32 6.72 3.22
N GLU A 102 -17.49 6.90 2.63
CA GLU A 102 -18.60 5.96 2.77
C GLU A 102 -18.70 5.16 1.46
N GLU A 103 -18.57 3.84 1.58
CA GLU A 103 -18.88 2.91 0.49
C GLU A 103 -20.33 2.45 0.68
N ASP A 104 -21.17 2.75 -0.32
CA ASP A 104 -22.54 2.27 -0.42
C ASP A 104 -22.57 0.73 -0.46
N ASN A 105 -23.17 0.14 0.56
CA ASN A 105 -23.43 -1.28 0.66
C ASN A 105 -24.82 -1.55 0.05
N ASP A 106 -24.86 -1.95 -1.22
CA ASP A 106 -26.09 -2.31 -1.93
C ASP A 106 -26.50 -3.75 -1.56
N GLY A 107 -27.33 -3.86 -0.51
CA GLY A 107 -27.96 -5.10 -0.06
C GLY A 107 -29.43 -5.11 -0.45
N GLY A 108 -29.79 -6.01 -1.37
CA GLY A 108 -31.18 -6.24 -1.78
C GLY A 108 -32.03 -6.81 -0.63
N ASP A 109 -33.20 -6.20 -0.46
CA ASP A 109 -34.28 -6.57 0.45
C ASP A 109 -34.84 -7.95 0.10
N GLY A 110 -34.96 -8.80 1.12
CA GLY A 110 -35.44 -10.17 1.03
C GLY A 110 -36.03 -10.57 2.37
N ARG A 111 -37.31 -10.27 2.55
CA ARG A 111 -38.15 -10.73 3.67
C ARG A 111 -38.08 -12.26 3.80
N ILE A 112 -37.67 -12.76 4.97
CA ILE A 112 -37.86 -14.17 5.36
C ILE A 112 -38.39 -14.19 6.79
N GLY A 113 -39.53 -14.87 6.96
CA GLY A 113 -40.25 -15.01 8.23
C GLY A 113 -39.54 -15.89 9.25
N SER A 114 -39.96 -15.71 10.51
CA SER A 114 -39.53 -16.47 11.67
C SER A 114 -39.78 -17.97 11.52
N PRO A 115 -38.88 -18.82 12.02
CA PRO A 115 -39.24 -20.10 12.59
C PRO A 115 -38.93 -20.19 14.09
N SER A 116 -39.74 -21.03 14.71
CA SER A 116 -39.91 -21.38 16.10
C SER A 116 -38.66 -21.88 16.84
N ALA A 117 -38.71 -21.70 18.16
CA ALA A 117 -37.80 -22.24 19.15
C ALA A 117 -37.65 -23.77 19.06
N GLY A 118 -36.41 -24.23 18.98
CA GLY A 118 -35.99 -25.62 19.13
C GLY A 118 -34.53 -25.64 19.57
N GLY A 119 -34.27 -26.13 20.78
CA GLY A 119 -32.94 -26.15 21.39
C GLY A 119 -31.95 -27.01 20.60
N GLY A 120 -30.93 -26.35 20.05
CA GLY A 120 -29.72 -26.96 19.54
C GLY A 120 -28.58 -25.98 19.79
N LEU A 121 -27.58 -26.40 20.56
CA LEU A 121 -26.33 -25.65 20.74
C LEU A 121 -25.80 -25.26 19.35
N PRO A 122 -25.44 -23.99 19.10
CA PRO A 122 -24.83 -23.63 17.84
C PRO A 122 -23.42 -24.24 17.84
N VAL A 123 -23.25 -25.37 17.17
CA VAL A 123 -21.93 -25.81 16.72
C VAL A 123 -21.48 -24.76 15.72
N ALA A 124 -20.87 -23.68 16.22
CA ALA A 124 -20.20 -22.71 15.40
C ALA A 124 -19.10 -23.47 14.65
N ASN A 125 -19.33 -23.78 13.37
CA ASN A 125 -18.32 -24.35 12.48
C ASN A 125 -17.16 -23.37 12.36
N GLY A 126 -16.25 -23.43 13.34
CA GLY A 126 -15.07 -22.58 13.51
C GLY A 126 -13.86 -23.08 12.73
N PHE A 127 -14.06 -23.81 11.65
CA PHE A 127 -12.96 -24.34 10.84
C PHE A 127 -12.19 -23.18 10.17
N GLY A 128 -10.86 -23.24 10.24
CA GLY A 128 -9.95 -22.24 9.68
C GLY A 128 -9.52 -21.12 10.63
N SER A 129 -8.38 -20.49 10.32
CA SER A 129 -7.76 -19.44 11.14
C SER A 129 -7.59 -18.14 10.35
N LYS A 130 -7.47 -17.00 11.03
CA LYS A 130 -7.16 -15.72 10.37
C LYS A 130 -5.64 -15.59 10.23
N LYS A 131 -5.16 -15.69 9.00
CA LYS A 131 -3.73 -15.54 8.65
C LYS A 131 -3.48 -14.12 8.11
N PHE A 132 -2.24 -13.64 8.20
CA PHE A 132 -1.83 -12.42 7.47
C PHE A 132 -1.86 -12.68 5.96
N PRO A 133 -2.07 -11.64 5.13
CA PRO A 133 -2.10 -11.83 3.69
C PRO A 133 -0.72 -12.23 3.15
N GLN A 134 -0.65 -13.37 2.47
CA GLN A 134 0.56 -13.83 1.79
C GLN A 134 0.78 -13.09 0.47
N ALA A 135 -0.27 -12.50 -0.11
CA ALA A 135 -0.20 -11.66 -1.29
C ALA A 135 -1.07 -10.41 -1.16
N ILE A 136 -0.57 -9.26 -1.64
CA ILE A 136 -1.26 -7.96 -1.55
C ILE A 136 -1.29 -7.30 -2.92
N ILE A 137 -2.47 -6.83 -3.34
CA ILE A 137 -2.62 -5.95 -4.51
C ILE A 137 -2.38 -4.51 -4.04
N VAL A 138 -1.15 -4.02 -4.21
CA VAL A 138 -0.70 -2.73 -3.66
C VAL A 138 -1.02 -1.53 -4.55
N GLY A 139 -1.38 -1.77 -5.81
CA GLY A 139 -1.59 -0.69 -6.78
C GLY A 139 -1.97 -1.15 -8.17
N VAL A 140 -2.14 -0.23 -9.12
CA VAL A 140 -2.21 1.24 -8.87
C VAL A 140 -3.65 1.71 -8.80
N LYS A 141 -3.88 2.86 -8.16
CA LYS A 141 -5.18 3.53 -8.21
C LYS A 141 -5.62 3.70 -9.66
N LYS A 142 -6.83 3.22 -9.98
CA LYS A 142 -7.43 3.19 -11.33
C LYS A 142 -6.83 2.21 -12.34
N GLY A 143 -5.91 1.33 -11.92
CA GLY A 143 -5.30 0.33 -12.80
C GLY A 143 -6.20 -0.87 -13.13
N GLY A 144 -7.22 -1.15 -12.30
CA GLY A 144 -8.07 -2.36 -12.45
C GLY A 144 -8.04 -3.29 -11.24
N THR A 145 -7.45 -2.85 -10.13
CA THR A 145 -7.26 -3.64 -8.89
C THR A 145 -8.54 -4.32 -8.39
N ARG A 146 -9.70 -3.65 -8.46
CA ARG A 146 -10.98 -4.28 -8.05
C ARG A 146 -11.38 -5.42 -8.98
N ALA A 147 -11.21 -5.25 -10.29
CA ALA A 147 -11.52 -6.31 -11.26
C ALA A 147 -10.66 -7.55 -10.97
N LEU A 148 -9.35 -7.34 -10.83
CA LEU A 148 -8.41 -8.43 -10.53
C LEU A 148 -8.80 -9.18 -9.26
N LEU A 149 -9.12 -8.47 -8.16
CA LEU A 149 -9.49 -9.13 -6.91
C LEU A 149 -10.80 -9.92 -7.04
N GLU A 150 -11.82 -9.37 -7.72
CA GLU A 150 -13.07 -10.09 -7.96
C GLU A 150 -12.87 -11.35 -8.81
N PHE A 151 -11.99 -11.28 -9.82
CA PHE A 151 -11.68 -12.42 -10.67
C PHE A 151 -10.92 -13.51 -9.90
N LEU A 152 -9.96 -13.13 -9.06
CA LEU A 152 -9.22 -14.06 -8.19
C LEU A 152 -10.11 -14.75 -7.16
N ARG A 153 -11.13 -14.07 -6.63
CA ARG A 153 -12.06 -14.63 -5.63
C ARG A 153 -12.91 -15.79 -6.15
N ILE A 154 -12.90 -16.06 -7.45
CA ILE A 154 -13.49 -17.27 -8.04
C ILE A 154 -12.69 -18.51 -7.66
N HIS A 155 -11.38 -18.36 -7.48
CA HIS A 155 -10.50 -19.49 -7.18
C HIS A 155 -10.81 -20.06 -5.78
N PRO A 156 -11.00 -21.39 -5.62
CA PRO A 156 -11.36 -22.00 -4.33
C PRO A 156 -10.30 -21.75 -3.24
N ASP A 157 -9.03 -21.63 -3.63
CA ASP A 157 -7.92 -21.38 -2.71
C ASP A 157 -7.63 -19.90 -2.44
N VAL A 158 -8.48 -18.97 -2.87
CA VAL A 158 -8.28 -17.53 -2.61
C VAL A 158 -9.38 -16.99 -1.71
N ARG A 159 -8.97 -16.41 -0.58
CA ARG A 159 -9.86 -15.67 0.33
C ARG A 159 -9.33 -14.25 0.49
N ALA A 160 -10.18 -13.26 0.27
CA ALA A 160 -9.76 -11.86 0.32
C ALA A 160 -10.67 -10.98 1.19
N VAL A 161 -10.08 -9.94 1.77
CA VAL A 161 -10.84 -8.86 2.41
C VAL A 161 -11.68 -8.13 1.35
N GLY A 162 -12.95 -7.85 1.66
CA GLY A 162 -13.87 -7.20 0.71
C GLY A 162 -13.59 -5.70 0.52
N ALA A 163 -13.42 -4.99 1.63
CA ALA A 163 -13.05 -3.58 1.65
C ALA A 163 -11.53 -3.39 1.54
N GLU A 164 -11.09 -2.17 1.20
CA GLU A 164 -9.68 -1.80 1.25
C GLU A 164 -9.26 -1.53 2.71
N PRO A 165 -8.33 -2.31 3.31
CA PRO A 165 -8.01 -2.17 4.72
C PRO A 165 -7.39 -0.82 5.11
N HIS A 166 -6.64 -0.19 4.19
CA HIS A 166 -5.87 1.03 4.48
C HIS A 166 -4.98 0.93 5.73
N PHE A 167 -4.41 -0.26 5.96
CA PHE A 167 -3.58 -0.50 7.14
C PHE A 167 -2.21 0.12 7.00
N PHE A 168 -1.49 -0.16 5.91
CA PHE A 168 -0.11 0.29 5.75
C PHE A 168 0.04 1.78 5.38
N ASP A 169 -1.05 2.48 5.12
CA ASP A 169 -1.07 3.93 4.86
C ASP A 169 -1.79 4.74 5.95
N ARG A 170 -3.02 4.39 6.35
CA ARG A 170 -3.84 5.24 7.24
C ARG A 170 -4.02 4.70 8.66
N CYS A 171 -4.06 3.38 8.82
CA CYS A 171 -4.49 2.73 10.06
C CYS A 171 -3.36 1.94 10.75
N TYR A 172 -2.09 2.22 10.44
CA TYR A 172 -0.95 1.41 10.89
C TYR A 172 -0.84 1.37 12.42
N GLU A 173 -1.17 2.47 13.09
CA GLU A 173 -1.15 2.60 14.56
C GLU A 173 -2.15 1.68 15.29
N LYS A 174 -3.11 1.08 14.57
CA LYS A 174 -4.02 0.09 15.16
C LYS A 174 -3.35 -1.26 15.44
N GLY A 175 -2.12 -1.45 14.95
CA GLY A 175 -1.31 -2.64 15.19
C GLY A 175 -1.69 -3.85 14.34
N LEU A 176 -0.77 -4.82 14.26
CA LEU A 176 -0.92 -6.01 13.41
C LEU A 176 -2.07 -6.92 13.85
N LEU A 177 -2.43 -6.94 15.14
CA LEU A 177 -3.58 -7.72 15.62
C LEU A 177 -4.89 -7.20 15.04
N TRP A 178 -5.07 -5.87 14.98
CA TRP A 178 -6.22 -5.26 14.33
C TRP A 178 -6.28 -5.64 12.85
N TYR A 179 -5.13 -5.55 12.16
CA TYR A 179 -5.04 -5.90 10.74
C TYR A 179 -5.38 -7.36 10.46
N ARG A 180 -4.81 -8.31 11.23
CA ARG A 180 -5.11 -9.74 11.14
C ARG A 180 -6.60 -10.02 11.37
N ASN A 181 -7.24 -9.28 12.27
CA ASN A 181 -8.65 -9.47 12.59
C ASN A 181 -9.59 -9.05 11.44
N LEU A 182 -9.13 -8.25 10.48
CA LEU A 182 -9.88 -7.95 9.27
C LEU A 182 -9.87 -9.11 8.26
N MET A 183 -8.89 -10.01 8.37
CA MET A 183 -8.71 -11.09 7.40
C MET A 183 -9.83 -12.13 7.50
N PRO A 184 -10.30 -12.68 6.37
CA PRO A 184 -11.20 -13.82 6.40
C PRO A 184 -10.51 -15.03 7.03
N ARG A 185 -11.28 -15.92 7.66
CA ARG A 185 -10.76 -17.25 8.03
C ARG A 185 -10.41 -18.03 6.76
N THR A 186 -9.27 -18.69 6.79
CA THR A 186 -8.76 -19.56 5.73
C THR A 186 -8.50 -20.96 6.26
N LEU A 187 -8.70 -21.95 5.39
CA LEU A 187 -8.24 -23.32 5.59
C LEU A 187 -6.76 -23.46 5.18
N GLU A 188 -6.18 -24.61 5.46
CA GLU A 188 -4.83 -24.91 4.97
C GLU A 188 -4.80 -24.97 3.43
N GLY A 189 -3.72 -24.51 2.83
CA GLY A 189 -3.59 -24.36 1.37
C GLY A 189 -4.25 -23.10 0.77
N GLN A 190 -5.18 -22.44 1.47
CA GLN A 190 -5.78 -21.20 0.97
C GLN A 190 -4.88 -19.97 1.22
N ILE A 191 -4.84 -19.08 0.22
CA ILE A 191 -4.15 -17.80 0.27
C ILE A 191 -5.11 -16.71 0.77
N THR A 192 -4.66 -15.96 1.78
CA THR A 192 -5.29 -14.74 2.25
C THR A 192 -4.75 -13.54 1.46
N MET A 193 -5.65 -12.69 0.95
CA MET A 193 -5.29 -11.50 0.19
C MET A 193 -6.03 -10.25 0.63
N GLU A 194 -5.45 -9.10 0.30
CA GLU A 194 -6.14 -7.80 0.35
C GLU A 194 -5.73 -6.92 -0.83
N LYS A 195 -6.43 -5.80 -0.96
CA LYS A 195 -6.20 -4.79 -1.99
C LYS A 195 -6.30 -3.41 -1.36
N THR A 196 -5.24 -2.62 -1.51
CA THR A 196 -5.24 -1.19 -1.16
C THR A 196 -4.38 -0.42 -2.17
N PRO A 197 -4.97 0.19 -3.20
CA PRO A 197 -4.21 0.75 -4.32
C PRO A 197 -3.33 1.96 -3.99
N SER A 198 -3.57 2.61 -2.85
CA SER A 198 -2.75 3.72 -2.35
C SER A 198 -1.39 3.26 -1.84
N TYR A 199 -1.23 2.00 -1.41
CA TYR A 199 0.04 1.52 -0.87
C TYR A 199 1.20 1.75 -1.84
N PHE A 200 0.98 1.56 -3.15
CA PHE A 200 2.04 1.71 -4.15
C PHE A 200 2.74 3.08 -4.10
N VAL A 201 2.04 4.14 -3.69
CA VAL A 201 2.58 5.51 -3.61
C VAL A 201 2.79 5.99 -2.17
N THR A 202 2.52 5.16 -1.17
CA THR A 202 2.75 5.47 0.24
C THR A 202 4.21 5.19 0.60
N LYS A 203 4.95 6.23 0.99
CA LYS A 203 6.39 6.17 1.28
C LYS A 203 6.77 5.10 2.31
N GLU A 204 5.96 4.92 3.35
CA GLU A 204 6.24 3.99 4.44
C GLU A 204 5.76 2.55 4.16
N ALA A 205 4.87 2.36 3.18
CA ALA A 205 4.23 1.07 2.95
C ALA A 205 5.22 -0.07 2.61
N PRO A 206 6.24 0.11 1.74
CA PRO A 206 7.22 -0.95 1.48
C PRO A 206 7.90 -1.46 2.75
N ARG A 207 8.40 -0.55 3.60
CA ARG A 207 9.04 -0.90 4.87
C ARG A 207 8.09 -1.61 5.83
N ARG A 208 6.87 -1.10 5.97
CA ARG A 208 5.87 -1.66 6.90
C ARG A 208 5.43 -3.07 6.48
N ILE A 209 5.23 -3.30 5.18
CA ILE A 209 4.87 -4.64 4.67
C ILE A 209 6.06 -5.59 4.83
N TYR A 210 7.27 -5.15 4.52
CA TYR A 210 8.50 -5.95 4.72
C TYR A 210 8.69 -6.38 6.18
N ASN A 211 8.39 -5.49 7.13
CA ASN A 211 8.46 -5.79 8.55
C ASN A 211 7.38 -6.76 9.03
N MET A 212 6.23 -6.84 8.33
CA MET A 212 5.21 -7.87 8.61
C MET A 212 5.67 -9.23 8.07
N SER A 213 6.11 -9.28 6.81
CA SER A 213 6.70 -10.48 6.22
C SER A 213 7.52 -10.10 4.99
N ARG A 214 8.76 -10.61 4.94
CA ARG A 214 9.68 -10.43 3.80
C ARG A 214 9.26 -11.28 2.59
N ASP A 215 8.39 -12.27 2.82
CA ASP A 215 7.95 -13.20 1.80
C ASP A 215 6.66 -12.81 1.09
N THR A 216 6.01 -11.72 1.53
CA THR A 216 4.79 -11.22 0.92
C THR A 216 4.97 -11.00 -0.58
N LYS A 217 4.09 -11.61 -1.37
CA LYS A 217 3.99 -11.39 -2.82
C LYS A 217 3.20 -10.11 -3.10
N LEU A 218 3.65 -9.31 -4.05
CA LEU A 218 3.12 -7.99 -4.34
C LEU A 218 2.61 -7.95 -5.79
N ILE A 219 1.36 -7.54 -5.97
CA ILE A 219 0.76 -7.42 -7.29
C ILE A 219 0.45 -5.96 -7.58
N VAL A 220 0.88 -5.50 -8.75
CA VAL A 220 0.65 -4.14 -9.24
C VAL A 220 -0.09 -4.22 -10.58
N VAL A 221 -1.37 -3.83 -10.58
CA VAL A 221 -2.17 -3.69 -11.80
C VAL A 221 -1.89 -2.32 -12.39
N VAL A 222 -1.08 -2.27 -13.43
CA VAL A 222 -0.71 -1.04 -14.13
C VAL A 222 -1.65 -0.76 -15.30
N ARG A 223 -1.62 0.47 -15.80
CA ARG A 223 -2.45 0.96 -16.90
C ARG A 223 -1.70 2.10 -17.59
N ASN A 224 -1.97 2.38 -18.86
CA ASN A 224 -1.45 3.56 -19.53
C ASN A 224 -1.60 4.81 -18.63
N PRO A 225 -0.49 5.47 -18.22
CA PRO A 225 -0.52 6.54 -17.23
C PRO A 225 -1.46 7.70 -17.56
N VAL A 226 -1.61 8.02 -18.86
CA VAL A 226 -2.52 9.08 -19.33
C VAL A 226 -3.97 8.69 -19.07
N THR A 227 -4.38 7.52 -19.54
CA THR A 227 -5.76 7.04 -19.34
C THR A 227 -6.06 6.78 -17.86
N ARG A 228 -5.05 6.38 -17.08
CA ARG A 228 -5.12 6.21 -15.62
C ARG A 228 -5.37 7.56 -14.93
N ALA A 229 -4.63 8.61 -15.29
CA ALA A 229 -4.81 9.96 -14.78
C ALA A 229 -6.20 10.53 -15.10
N ILE A 230 -6.67 10.37 -16.34
CA ILE A 230 -8.03 10.77 -16.74
C ILE A 230 -9.09 10.01 -15.93
N SER A 231 -8.89 8.71 -15.69
CA SER A 231 -9.81 7.91 -14.88
C SER A 231 -9.81 8.30 -13.38
N ASP A 232 -8.68 8.81 -12.89
CA ASP A 232 -8.54 9.33 -11.53
C ASP A 232 -9.31 10.64 -11.40
N TYR A 233 -9.06 11.58 -12.31
CA TYR A 233 -9.80 12.83 -12.43
C TYR A 233 -11.32 12.60 -12.55
N THR A 234 -11.75 11.70 -13.43
CA THR A 234 -13.18 11.37 -13.64
C THR A 234 -13.84 10.89 -12.35
N GLN A 235 -13.12 10.13 -11.51
CA GLN A 235 -13.65 9.71 -10.21
C GLN A 235 -13.78 10.89 -9.24
N THR A 236 -12.77 11.77 -9.19
CA THR A 236 -12.83 12.99 -8.37
C THR A 236 -13.97 13.89 -8.82
N LEU A 237 -14.13 14.09 -10.14
CA LEU A 237 -15.20 14.88 -10.75
C LEU A 237 -16.60 14.32 -10.38
N SER A 238 -16.76 13.00 -10.38
CA SER A 238 -18.04 12.37 -9.99
C SER A 238 -18.41 12.57 -8.52
N LYS A 239 -17.42 12.86 -7.66
CA LYS A 239 -17.64 13.14 -6.23
C LYS A 239 -17.74 14.63 -5.95
N ASN A 240 -16.99 15.44 -6.70
CA ASN A 240 -17.00 16.89 -6.61
C ASN A 240 -17.04 17.49 -8.02
N PRO A 241 -18.23 17.86 -8.53
CA PRO A 241 -18.40 18.43 -9.86
C PRO A 241 -17.79 19.83 -10.03
N THR A 242 -17.38 20.50 -8.96
CA THR A 242 -16.87 21.89 -9.01
C THR A 242 -15.35 21.97 -9.21
N ILE A 243 -14.66 20.83 -9.32
CA ILE A 243 -13.21 20.84 -9.56
C ILE A 243 -12.88 21.46 -10.92
N PRO A 244 -11.69 22.07 -11.08
CA PRO A 244 -11.25 22.60 -12.37
C PRO A 244 -11.18 21.52 -13.47
N SER A 245 -11.02 21.98 -14.72
CA SER A 245 -10.82 21.06 -15.86
C SER A 245 -9.57 20.19 -15.67
N PHE A 246 -9.54 19.03 -16.33
CA PHE A 246 -8.37 18.14 -16.30
C PHE A 246 -7.10 18.89 -16.72
N GLN A 247 -7.20 19.71 -17.77
CA GLN A 247 -6.13 20.54 -18.29
C GLN A 247 -5.63 21.54 -17.26
N ALA A 248 -6.53 22.24 -16.55
CA ALA A 248 -6.15 23.22 -15.54
C ALA A 248 -5.40 22.59 -14.36
N LEU A 249 -5.67 21.32 -14.04
CA LEU A 249 -4.98 20.59 -12.98
C LEU A 249 -3.71 19.88 -13.44
N ALA A 250 -3.62 19.50 -14.72
CA ALA A 250 -2.49 18.75 -15.26
C ALA A 250 -1.26 19.60 -15.55
N PHE A 251 -1.41 20.92 -15.71
CA PHE A 251 -0.33 21.83 -16.07
C PHE A 251 -0.16 22.91 -15.00
N LYS A 252 1.08 23.17 -14.58
CA LYS A 252 1.41 24.39 -13.83
C LYS A 252 1.27 25.64 -14.70
N ASN A 253 1.63 25.49 -15.98
CA ASN A 253 1.51 26.54 -16.97
C ASN A 253 1.13 25.90 -18.32
N VAL A 254 -0.09 26.21 -18.77
CA VAL A 254 -0.66 25.65 -20.01
C VAL A 254 0.09 26.16 -21.24
N SER A 255 0.50 27.43 -21.22
CA SER A 255 1.20 28.09 -22.33
C SER A 255 2.56 27.46 -22.59
N THR A 256 3.35 27.21 -21.55
CA THR A 256 4.67 26.57 -21.67
C THR A 256 4.58 25.05 -21.78
N GLY A 257 3.44 24.45 -21.44
CA GLY A 257 3.27 23.00 -21.42
C GLY A 257 3.92 22.31 -20.22
N LEU A 258 4.29 23.07 -19.17
CA LEU A 258 4.86 22.52 -17.96
C LEU A 258 3.84 21.70 -17.17
N ILE A 259 4.01 20.37 -17.16
CA ILE A 259 3.17 19.43 -16.43
C ILE A 259 3.32 19.60 -14.92
N ASP A 260 2.20 19.58 -14.18
CA ASP A 260 2.20 19.59 -12.73
C ASP A 260 2.40 18.19 -12.13
N THR A 261 3.65 17.87 -11.79
CA THR A 261 3.99 16.61 -11.11
C THR A 261 3.60 16.58 -9.63
N THR A 262 3.15 17.70 -9.06
CA THR A 262 2.64 17.74 -7.68
C THR A 262 1.19 17.25 -7.60
N TRP A 263 0.44 17.36 -8.71
CA TRP A 263 -0.91 16.83 -8.80
C TRP A 263 -0.89 15.30 -8.73
N SER A 264 -1.68 14.75 -7.79
CA SER A 264 -1.69 13.31 -7.52
C SER A 264 -2.03 12.44 -8.74
N ALA A 265 -2.93 12.92 -9.61
CA ALA A 265 -3.30 12.16 -10.80
C ALA A 265 -2.16 12.05 -11.82
N VAL A 266 -1.23 13.01 -11.85
CA VAL A 266 0.00 12.87 -12.65
C VAL A 266 1.03 12.02 -11.90
N ARG A 267 1.32 12.38 -10.64
CA ARG A 267 2.37 11.74 -9.84
C ARG A 267 2.23 10.22 -9.72
N ILE A 268 1.01 9.69 -9.58
CA ILE A 268 0.78 8.25 -9.45
C ILE A 268 1.21 7.49 -10.71
N GLY A 269 1.12 8.12 -11.90
CA GLY A 269 1.47 7.51 -13.18
C GLY A 269 2.97 7.32 -13.41
N ILE A 270 3.82 7.91 -12.58
CA ILE A 270 5.29 7.80 -12.68
C ILE A 270 5.74 6.48 -12.03
N TYR A 271 5.35 5.34 -12.61
CA TYR A 271 5.49 4.03 -11.97
C TYR A 271 6.92 3.65 -11.61
N ALA A 272 7.89 3.96 -12.48
CA ALA A 272 9.30 3.70 -12.22
C ALA A 272 9.81 4.31 -10.90
N LYS A 273 9.41 5.57 -10.62
CA LYS A 273 9.79 6.28 -9.38
C LYS A 273 9.26 5.58 -8.13
N HIS A 274 8.02 5.10 -8.18
CA HIS A 274 7.42 4.38 -7.06
C HIS A 274 8.09 3.01 -6.91
N LEU A 275 8.28 2.28 -8.01
CA LEU A 275 8.94 0.98 -8.01
C LEU A 275 10.36 1.04 -7.42
N ASP A 276 11.15 2.08 -7.74
CA ASP A 276 12.46 2.32 -7.11
C ASP A 276 12.39 2.33 -5.57
N SER A 277 11.31 2.86 -5.00
CA SER A 277 11.12 2.89 -3.54
C SER A 277 10.77 1.52 -2.96
N TRP A 278 10.03 0.71 -3.72
CA TRP A 278 9.66 -0.65 -3.34
C TRP A 278 10.85 -1.62 -3.42
N LEU A 279 11.68 -1.47 -4.45
CA LEU A 279 12.84 -2.34 -4.70
C LEU A 279 13.96 -2.20 -3.65
N ARG A 280 13.92 -1.15 -2.81
CA ARG A 280 14.79 -1.03 -1.62
C ARG A 280 14.50 -2.08 -0.55
N TYR A 281 13.31 -2.70 -0.57
CA TYR A 281 12.86 -3.65 0.46
C TYR A 281 12.56 -5.03 -0.12
N PHE A 282 11.97 -5.10 -1.31
CA PHE A 282 11.57 -6.35 -1.93
C PHE A 282 12.32 -6.57 -3.25
N PRO A 283 12.86 -7.77 -3.51
CA PRO A 283 13.42 -8.08 -4.82
C PRO A 283 12.30 -8.12 -5.87
N LEU A 284 12.65 -7.87 -7.14
CA LEU A 284 11.69 -7.86 -8.25
C LEU A 284 10.91 -9.18 -8.38
N SER A 285 11.49 -10.31 -7.98
CA SER A 285 10.85 -11.63 -7.96
C SER A 285 9.63 -11.74 -7.03
N LYS A 286 9.48 -10.82 -6.07
CA LYS A 286 8.28 -10.71 -5.23
C LYS A 286 7.18 -9.88 -5.88
N PHE A 287 7.38 -9.33 -7.08
CA PHE A 287 6.39 -8.54 -7.81
C PHE A 287 5.80 -9.29 -9.00
N LEU A 288 4.52 -9.06 -9.23
CA LEU A 288 3.87 -9.30 -10.51
C LEU A 288 3.24 -8.00 -11.01
N PHE A 289 3.56 -7.64 -12.24
CA PHE A 289 2.95 -6.50 -12.94
C PHE A 289 1.88 -7.01 -13.92
N VAL A 290 0.63 -6.67 -13.63
CA VAL A 290 -0.55 -7.07 -14.40
C VAL A 290 -0.91 -5.93 -15.34
N SER A 291 -1.12 -6.23 -16.62
CA SER A 291 -1.57 -5.23 -17.59
C SER A 291 -3.07 -5.00 -17.41
N GLY A 292 -3.45 -3.77 -17.05
CA GLY A 292 -4.85 -3.37 -16.92
C GLY A 292 -5.58 -3.40 -18.27
N GLU A 293 -4.89 -3.10 -19.37
CA GLU A 293 -5.42 -3.23 -20.73
C GLU A 293 -5.72 -4.70 -21.06
N ARG A 294 -4.76 -5.60 -20.84
CA ARG A 294 -4.98 -7.04 -21.06
C ARG A 294 -5.99 -7.63 -20.10
N LEU A 295 -6.11 -7.12 -18.87
CA LEU A 295 -7.15 -7.55 -17.95
C LEU A 295 -8.57 -7.26 -18.48
N VAL A 296 -8.71 -6.32 -19.41
CA VAL A 296 -9.97 -6.04 -20.11
C VAL A 296 -10.10 -6.89 -21.37
N SER A 297 -9.07 -6.95 -22.22
CA SER A 297 -9.13 -7.63 -23.52
C SER A 297 -8.98 -9.16 -23.45
N ASP A 298 -8.21 -9.65 -22.48
CA ASP A 298 -7.86 -11.06 -22.25
C ASP A 298 -7.72 -11.33 -20.73
N PRO A 299 -8.85 -11.29 -19.98
CA PRO A 299 -8.83 -11.53 -18.54
C PRO A 299 -8.31 -12.92 -18.18
N ALA A 300 -8.58 -13.94 -19.00
CA ALA A 300 -8.13 -15.31 -18.74
C ALA A 300 -6.59 -15.43 -18.83
N GLY A 301 -5.96 -14.80 -19.82
CA GLY A 301 -4.51 -14.78 -19.96
C GLY A 301 -3.81 -14.09 -18.80
N GLU A 302 -4.29 -12.93 -18.35
CA GLU A 302 -3.72 -12.26 -17.17
C GLU A 302 -3.97 -13.07 -15.88
N MET A 303 -5.14 -13.72 -15.74
CA MET A 303 -5.43 -14.58 -14.59
C MET A 303 -4.54 -15.83 -14.55
N ALA A 304 -4.14 -16.39 -15.69
CA ALA A 304 -3.17 -17.49 -15.72
C ALA A 304 -1.83 -17.06 -15.09
N ARG A 305 -1.29 -15.91 -15.51
CA ARG A 305 -0.04 -15.34 -14.96
C ARG A 305 -0.13 -15.10 -13.46
N VAL A 306 -1.27 -14.60 -12.99
CA VAL A 306 -1.50 -14.31 -11.56
C VAL A 306 -1.57 -15.60 -10.75
N GLN A 307 -2.26 -16.64 -11.25
CA GLN A 307 -2.35 -17.93 -10.56
C GLN A 307 -0.96 -18.60 -10.44
N ASP A 308 -0.15 -18.57 -11.50
CA ASP A 308 1.22 -19.10 -11.46
C ASP A 308 2.09 -18.34 -10.46
N PHE A 309 2.03 -17.00 -10.51
CA PHE A 309 2.79 -16.16 -9.58
C PHE A 309 2.41 -16.43 -8.13
N LEU A 310 1.12 -16.65 -7.84
CA LEU A 310 0.64 -17.02 -6.51
C LEU A 310 1.06 -18.45 -6.12
N GLY A 311 1.34 -19.33 -7.09
CA GLY A 311 1.68 -20.73 -6.87
C GLY A 311 0.45 -21.60 -6.65
N ILE A 312 -0.69 -21.23 -7.26
CA ILE A 312 -1.96 -21.96 -7.18
C ILE A 312 -2.32 -22.54 -8.54
N LYS A 313 -3.19 -23.55 -8.55
CA LYS A 313 -3.65 -24.21 -9.78
C LYS A 313 -4.33 -23.19 -10.70
N ARG A 314 -4.15 -23.34 -12.02
CA ARG A 314 -4.89 -22.54 -13.01
C ARG A 314 -6.34 -23.03 -13.12
N VAL A 315 -7.22 -22.53 -12.25
CA VAL A 315 -8.66 -22.84 -12.25
C VAL A 315 -9.47 -21.77 -12.98
N VAL A 316 -9.12 -20.50 -12.81
CA VAL A 316 -9.80 -19.38 -13.46
C VAL A 316 -9.32 -19.28 -14.91
N THR A 317 -10.26 -19.48 -15.83
CA THR A 317 -10.07 -19.60 -17.29
C THR A 317 -11.10 -18.77 -18.06
N ASP A 318 -11.01 -18.75 -19.38
CA ASP A 318 -11.95 -18.13 -20.33
C ASP A 318 -13.42 -18.51 -20.08
N LYS A 319 -13.68 -19.73 -19.60
CA LYS A 319 -15.01 -20.22 -19.22
C LYS A 319 -15.67 -19.42 -18.10
N HIS A 320 -14.91 -18.63 -17.34
CA HIS A 320 -15.41 -17.81 -16.24
C HIS A 320 -15.78 -16.39 -16.68
N PHE A 321 -15.44 -15.99 -17.91
CA PHE A 321 -15.63 -14.62 -18.39
C PHE A 321 -16.59 -14.57 -19.58
N TYR A 322 -17.37 -13.49 -19.64
CA TYR A 322 -18.07 -13.08 -20.86
C TYR A 322 -17.88 -11.57 -21.04
N PHE A 323 -17.87 -11.10 -22.29
CA PHE A 323 -17.78 -9.68 -22.57
C PHE A 323 -19.19 -9.06 -22.58
N ASN A 324 -19.38 -7.97 -21.86
CA ASN A 324 -20.64 -7.22 -21.91
C ASN A 324 -20.44 -6.01 -22.82
N GLU A 325 -21.00 -6.07 -24.04
CA GLU A 325 -20.87 -5.03 -25.06
C GLU A 325 -21.43 -3.68 -24.60
N THR A 326 -22.58 -3.68 -23.92
CA THR A 326 -23.20 -2.46 -23.39
C THR A 326 -22.32 -1.79 -22.34
N LYS A 327 -21.64 -2.58 -21.51
CA LYS A 327 -20.72 -2.05 -20.49
C LYS A 327 -19.34 -1.73 -21.08
N GLY A 328 -18.90 -2.44 -22.12
CA GLY A 328 -17.56 -2.36 -22.69
C GLY A 328 -16.48 -3.03 -21.83
N PHE A 329 -16.85 -3.95 -20.93
CA PHE A 329 -15.91 -4.62 -20.01
C PHE A 329 -16.25 -6.11 -19.83
N PRO A 330 -15.26 -6.96 -19.53
CA PRO A 330 -15.52 -8.34 -19.15
C PRO A 330 -16.24 -8.43 -17.81
N CYS A 331 -17.15 -9.39 -17.73
CA CYS A 331 -17.94 -9.71 -16.55
C CYS A 331 -17.78 -11.21 -16.22
N LEU A 332 -18.13 -11.57 -14.98
CA LEU A 332 -18.06 -12.95 -14.52
C LEU A 332 -19.31 -13.71 -14.96
N LYS A 333 -19.09 -14.83 -15.65
CA LYS A 333 -20.14 -15.80 -15.98
C LYS A 333 -20.75 -16.36 -14.70
N LYS A 334 -21.96 -16.91 -14.84
CA LYS A 334 -22.71 -17.52 -13.73
C LYS A 334 -21.89 -18.67 -13.14
N PRO A 335 -21.62 -18.68 -11.82
CA PRO A 335 -21.24 -19.90 -11.12
C PRO A 335 -22.38 -20.93 -11.25
N GLU A 336 -22.06 -22.22 -11.37
CA GLU A 336 -23.06 -23.28 -11.23
C GLU A 336 -23.77 -23.13 -9.87
N GLY A 337 -25.09 -22.88 -9.90
CA GLY A 337 -25.91 -22.64 -8.70
C GLY A 337 -26.22 -21.17 -8.35
N SER A 338 -25.77 -20.18 -9.12
CA SER A 338 -26.17 -18.77 -8.94
C SER A 338 -27.06 -18.27 -10.08
N SER A 339 -28.09 -17.49 -9.76
CA SER A 339 -29.12 -17.08 -10.72
C SER A 339 -28.69 -15.99 -11.71
N ARG A 340 -27.60 -15.24 -11.48
CA ARG A 340 -27.25 -14.07 -12.32
C ARG A 340 -25.74 -13.88 -12.57
N PRO A 341 -25.34 -13.50 -13.79
CA PRO A 341 -23.97 -13.11 -14.09
C PRO A 341 -23.59 -11.85 -13.30
N ARG A 342 -22.30 -11.69 -12.97
CA ARG A 342 -21.83 -10.58 -12.14
C ARG A 342 -20.87 -9.67 -12.90
N CYS A 343 -21.37 -8.50 -13.26
CA CYS A 343 -20.56 -7.37 -13.73
C CYS A 343 -20.13 -6.50 -12.55
N LEU A 344 -19.01 -5.79 -12.69
CA LEU A 344 -18.65 -4.73 -11.76
C LEU A 344 -19.68 -3.60 -11.81
N GLY A 345 -19.95 -2.97 -10.65
CA GLY A 345 -20.95 -1.91 -10.52
C GLY A 345 -20.67 -0.65 -11.36
N LYS A 346 -21.63 0.29 -11.36
CA LYS A 346 -21.59 1.54 -12.16
C LYS A 346 -20.34 2.41 -11.88
N SER A 347 -19.79 2.29 -10.69
CA SER A 347 -18.54 2.98 -10.29
C SER A 347 -17.28 2.42 -10.98
N LYS A 348 -17.37 1.38 -11.80
CA LYS A 348 -16.26 0.79 -12.57
C LYS A 348 -16.59 0.85 -14.06
N GLY A 349 -15.69 1.46 -14.83
CA GLY A 349 -15.92 1.78 -16.26
C GLY A 349 -16.71 3.07 -16.47
N ARG A 350 -16.40 4.15 -15.74
CA ARG A 350 -17.06 5.45 -15.94
C ARG A 350 -16.70 6.01 -17.32
N PRO A 351 -17.65 6.66 -18.02
CA PRO A 351 -17.32 7.42 -19.21
C PRO A 351 -16.33 8.53 -18.84
N HIS A 352 -15.30 8.71 -19.66
CA HIS A 352 -14.29 9.73 -19.45
C HIS A 352 -14.70 11.02 -20.17
N PRO A 353 -14.41 12.21 -19.60
CA PRO A 353 -14.61 13.47 -20.31
C PRO A 353 -13.69 13.52 -21.55
N LYS A 354 -14.13 14.23 -22.59
CA LYS A 354 -13.29 14.49 -23.76
C LYS A 354 -12.15 15.43 -23.35
N ILE A 355 -10.92 14.95 -23.47
CA ILE A 355 -9.72 15.73 -23.20
C ILE A 355 -9.15 16.23 -24.52
N ASP A 356 -8.59 17.44 -24.52
CA ASP A 356 -7.92 18.02 -25.67
C ASP A 356 -6.81 17.07 -26.18
N PRO A 357 -6.78 16.70 -27.47
CA PRO A 357 -5.74 15.85 -28.04
C PRO A 357 -4.31 16.36 -27.81
N GLN A 358 -4.08 17.68 -27.80
CA GLN A 358 -2.76 18.24 -27.52
C GLN A 358 -2.33 18.01 -26.08
N VAL A 359 -3.27 18.04 -25.14
CA VAL A 359 -3.02 17.73 -23.72
C VAL A 359 -2.68 16.25 -23.54
N ILE A 360 -3.39 15.37 -24.23
CA ILE A 360 -3.08 13.93 -24.25
C ILE A 360 -1.67 13.72 -24.78
N ARG A 361 -1.33 14.33 -25.93
CA ARG A 361 0.00 14.21 -26.55
C ARG A 361 1.12 14.68 -25.61
N ARG A 362 0.97 15.85 -24.99
CA ARG A 362 1.96 16.37 -24.02
C ARG A 362 2.14 15.45 -22.81
N LEU A 363 1.05 14.84 -22.32
CA LEU A 363 1.15 13.86 -21.24
C LEU A 363 1.83 12.56 -21.68
N GLN A 364 1.56 12.08 -22.90
CA GLN A 364 2.26 10.93 -23.46
C GLN A 364 3.76 11.21 -23.58
N GLU A 365 4.15 12.34 -24.17
CA GLU A 365 5.54 12.79 -24.26
C GLU A 365 6.20 12.89 -22.87
N PHE A 366 5.48 13.42 -21.88
CA PHE A 366 5.94 13.49 -20.49
C PHE A 366 6.17 12.11 -19.86
N TYR A 367 5.26 11.15 -20.05
CA TYR A 367 5.37 9.83 -19.43
C TYR A 367 6.35 8.89 -20.14
N ARG A 368 6.55 9.04 -21.45
CA ARG A 368 7.39 8.17 -22.29
C ARG A 368 8.73 7.79 -21.64
N PRO A 369 9.60 8.72 -21.17
CA PRO A 369 10.86 8.34 -20.55
C PRO A 369 10.69 7.51 -19.27
N PHE A 370 9.64 7.77 -18.49
CA PHE A 370 9.33 7.00 -17.28
C PHE A 370 8.75 5.61 -17.61
N ASN A 371 7.97 5.50 -18.68
CA ASN A 371 7.43 4.24 -19.16
C ASN A 371 8.56 3.33 -19.67
N MET A 372 9.45 3.86 -20.51
CA MET A 372 10.63 3.11 -20.99
C MET A 372 11.48 2.61 -19.82
N LYS A 373 11.73 3.46 -18.82
CA LYS A 373 12.43 3.03 -17.59
C LYS A 373 11.65 1.92 -16.87
N PHE A 374 10.33 2.07 -16.74
CA PHE A 374 9.50 1.05 -16.09
C PHE A 374 9.55 -0.29 -16.84
N TYR A 375 9.48 -0.28 -18.18
CA TYR A 375 9.56 -1.49 -19.01
C TYR A 375 10.88 -2.22 -18.82
N GLN A 376 11.99 -1.47 -18.79
CA GLN A 376 13.32 -2.01 -18.49
C GLN A 376 13.37 -2.62 -17.08
N MET A 377 12.85 -1.90 -16.07
CA MET A 377 12.84 -2.39 -14.69
C MET A 377 12.01 -3.66 -14.51
N THR A 378 10.87 -3.78 -15.20
CA THR A 378 9.98 -4.94 -15.06
C THR A 378 10.29 -6.06 -16.03
N GLY A 379 11.13 -5.84 -17.03
CA GLY A 379 11.35 -6.77 -18.15
C GLY A 379 10.07 -7.02 -18.98
N GLN A 380 9.15 -6.05 -19.00
CA GLN A 380 7.86 -6.17 -19.68
C GLN A 380 7.48 -4.85 -20.33
N ASP A 381 7.26 -4.87 -21.65
CA ASP A 381 6.63 -3.77 -22.38
C ASP A 381 5.10 -3.89 -22.25
N PHE A 382 4.44 -2.77 -21.93
CA PHE A 382 2.99 -2.69 -21.77
C PHE A 382 2.28 -2.03 -22.97
N GLY A 383 3.03 -1.58 -23.99
CA GLY A 383 2.50 -1.05 -25.24
C GLY A 383 1.78 0.29 -25.09
N TRP A 384 2.30 1.20 -24.25
CA TRP A 384 1.69 2.52 -24.07
C TRP A 384 2.30 3.62 -24.96
N ASP A 385 3.44 3.35 -25.61
CA ASP A 385 4.32 4.33 -26.27
C ASP A 385 4.73 3.96 -27.70
#